data_AF-D7PJ96-F1
#
_entry.id   AF-D7PJ96-F1
#
_cell.length_a   1.000
_cell.length_b   1.000
_cell.length_c   1.000
_cell.angle_alpha   90.00
_cell.angle_beta   90.00
_cell.angle_gamma   90.00
#
_symmetry.space_group_name_H-M   'P 1'
#
loop_
_entity.id
_entity.type
_entity.pdbx_description
1 polymer ?
#
loop_
_entity_poly.entity_id
_entity_poly.type
_entity_poly.pdbx_seq_one_letter_code
_entity_poly.pdbx_strand_id
1 'polypeptide(L)'
;MVYFFRFLFLLINIDQETVLNWFGIDNPNNVNVLSENVTISSSQTTTAPAVSFQTLSLIIEGLWQHVQDGLTLADIENLLFFILFIRFVILAIRYNLKTSFYITCIGLFAGYLWYRHLIDLIAMYRSMLIKLPYLHKLGIDAIQLSSMSRQIVLTDLKLGENVHWYNPGQVLYYAILKGIIQVDPETGLRYYIDPLSMLISNLKESQKETILPIYYKVYNKIIPQVFEGISKFWTQLSGIAAYAVITRIGKKYCPYLVRWHWTFLLIIGFIEQILIYFCYRISYFQSNVLIPQAELANNYGNQSLIFQVNFLNGLEAFLICLHLGLIFFGLFHAIWGQYFYFPFLVENTELHIGPRPKNSIYSGGNTAWQDKKDENIQRVFPKLWYGWFGGGTTNTKSFLYPFQTVITNIIKKIRNQFRK
;
A
#
# COMPACT_ATOMS: atom_id res chain seq x y z
N MET A 1 -3.55 -16.39 -6.27
CA MET A 1 -3.66 -17.16 -5.00
C MET A 1 -3.37 -18.67 -5.18
N VAL A 2 -4.03 -19.40 -6.10
CA VAL A 2 -3.80 -20.86 -6.27
C VAL A 2 -2.39 -21.20 -6.79
N TYR A 3 -1.85 -20.41 -7.72
CA TYR A 3 -0.48 -20.57 -8.21
C TYR A 3 0.59 -20.28 -7.15
N PHE A 4 0.30 -19.41 -6.19
CA PHE A 4 1.22 -19.05 -5.10
C PHE A 4 1.50 -20.25 -4.17
N PHE A 5 0.46 -20.97 -3.75
CA PHE A 5 0.64 -22.17 -2.94
C PHE A 5 1.39 -23.27 -3.69
N ARG A 6 1.10 -23.48 -4.98
CA ARG A 6 1.80 -24.49 -5.78
C ARG A 6 3.27 -24.12 -6.06
N PHE A 7 3.57 -22.83 -6.27
CA PHE A 7 4.93 -22.31 -6.42
C PHE A 7 5.74 -22.43 -5.12
N LEU A 8 5.13 -22.14 -3.97
CA LEU A 8 5.77 -22.21 -2.65
C LEU A 8 6.16 -23.65 -2.26
N PHE A 9 5.49 -24.66 -2.83
CA PHE A 9 5.82 -26.08 -2.68
C PHE A 9 6.63 -26.67 -3.85
N LEU A 10 7.10 -25.86 -4.81
CA LEU A 10 7.83 -26.32 -6.00
C LEU A 10 7.06 -27.37 -6.84
N LEU A 11 5.73 -27.34 -6.80
CA LEU A 11 4.85 -28.32 -7.46
C LEU A 11 4.48 -27.92 -8.91
N ILE A 12 5.18 -26.93 -9.50
CA ILE A 12 4.90 -26.42 -10.85
C ILE A 12 6.15 -26.63 -11.71
N ASN A 13 5.97 -27.17 -12.92
CA ASN A 13 7.03 -27.13 -13.95
C ASN A 13 7.21 -25.68 -14.39
N ILE A 14 8.39 -25.12 -14.12
CA ILE A 14 8.74 -23.75 -14.52
C ILE A 14 9.25 -23.80 -15.96
N ASP A 15 8.36 -23.55 -16.91
CA ASP A 15 8.67 -23.33 -18.32
C ASP A 15 8.52 -21.86 -18.70
N GLN A 16 9.03 -21.48 -19.89
CA GLN A 16 8.97 -20.11 -20.39
C GLN A 16 7.53 -19.58 -20.47
N GLU A 17 6.57 -20.42 -20.85
CA GLU A 17 5.16 -20.03 -20.96
C GLU A 17 4.53 -19.72 -19.60
N THR A 18 4.83 -20.54 -18.58
CA THR A 18 4.38 -20.28 -17.20
C THR A 18 4.93 -18.95 -16.68
N VAL A 19 6.19 -18.63 -16.96
CA VAL A 19 6.80 -17.37 -16.53
C VAL A 19 6.20 -16.17 -17.28
N LEU A 20 6.01 -16.25 -18.60
CA LEU A 20 5.40 -15.17 -19.39
C LEU A 20 3.94 -14.90 -18.97
N ASN A 21 3.17 -15.96 -18.68
CA ASN A 21 1.80 -15.86 -18.17
C ASN A 21 1.71 -15.15 -16.81
N TRP A 22 2.74 -15.22 -15.95
CA TRP A 22 2.74 -14.45 -14.70
C TRP A 22 2.76 -12.94 -14.93
N PHE A 23 3.28 -12.49 -16.07
CA PHE A 23 3.34 -11.09 -16.45
C PHE A 23 2.25 -10.68 -17.45
N GLY A 24 1.33 -11.59 -17.81
CA GLY A 24 0.29 -11.33 -18.81
C GLY A 24 0.85 -11.12 -20.23
N ILE A 25 2.06 -11.61 -20.50
CA ILE A 25 2.74 -11.44 -21.80
C ILE A 25 2.44 -12.66 -22.66
N ASP A 26 1.78 -12.44 -23.80
CA ASP A 26 1.52 -13.50 -24.76
C ASP A 26 2.83 -14.02 -25.37
N ASN A 27 2.99 -15.34 -25.42
CA ASN A 27 4.16 -15.95 -26.04
C ASN A 27 4.12 -15.69 -27.56
N PRO A 28 5.14 -15.07 -28.17
CA PRO A 28 5.17 -14.84 -29.62
C PRO A 28 5.09 -16.14 -30.44
N ASN A 29 5.44 -17.29 -29.84
CA ASN A 29 5.32 -18.59 -30.49
C ASN A 29 3.86 -19.11 -30.56
N ASN A 30 2.95 -18.63 -29.69
CA ASN A 30 1.53 -19.02 -29.73
C ASN A 30 0.75 -18.22 -30.79
N VAL A 31 1.22 -17.02 -31.17
CA VAL A 31 0.58 -16.18 -32.20
C VAL A 31 0.66 -16.86 -33.58
N ASN A 32 1.72 -17.64 -33.84
CA ASN A 32 1.88 -18.39 -35.09
C ASN A 32 1.05 -19.69 -35.16
N VAL A 33 0.41 -20.13 -34.06
CA VAL A 33 -0.43 -21.34 -34.05
C VAL A 33 -1.89 -21.02 -34.39
N LEU A 34 -2.32 -19.77 -34.21
CA LEU A 34 -3.71 -19.34 -34.45
C LEU A 34 -3.96 -18.78 -35.86
N SER A 35 -2.93 -18.63 -36.70
CA SER A 35 -3.04 -18.03 -38.04
C SER A 35 -2.94 -19.00 -39.21
N GLU A 36 -2.82 -20.32 -38.98
CA GLU A 36 -2.83 -21.31 -40.07
C GLU A 36 -3.83 -22.44 -39.80
N ASN A 37 -4.81 -22.56 -40.70
CA ASN A 37 -5.67 -23.73 -40.83
C ASN A 37 -4.80 -24.98 -41.05
N VAL A 38 -4.45 -25.71 -39.99
CA VAL A 38 -3.76 -27.00 -40.11
C VAL A 38 -4.44 -28.06 -39.26
N THR A 39 -4.94 -29.05 -39.99
CA THR A 39 -5.37 -30.39 -39.59
C THR A 39 -4.76 -30.91 -38.29
N ILE A 40 -5.66 -31.30 -37.38
CA ILE A 40 -5.40 -32.00 -36.12
C ILE A 40 -4.81 -33.38 -36.43
N SER A 41 -3.50 -33.46 -36.56
CA SER A 41 -2.78 -34.74 -36.60
C SER A 41 -1.35 -34.51 -36.12
N SER A 42 -0.98 -35.23 -35.06
CA SER A 42 0.28 -35.17 -34.32
C SER A 42 0.50 -33.92 -33.45
N SER A 43 -0.13 -33.90 -32.27
CA SER A 43 0.37 -33.13 -31.13
C SER A 43 1.69 -33.75 -30.66
N GLN A 44 2.78 -33.47 -31.37
CA GLN A 44 4.10 -33.52 -30.77
C GLN A 44 4.09 -32.49 -29.65
N THR A 45 4.09 -32.95 -28.41
CA THR A 45 4.41 -32.14 -27.23
C THR A 45 5.82 -31.61 -27.39
N THR A 46 5.97 -30.49 -28.09
CA THR A 46 7.18 -29.68 -28.01
C THR A 46 7.29 -29.26 -26.55
N THR A 47 8.25 -29.86 -25.85
CA THR A 47 8.61 -29.48 -24.49
C THR A 47 8.75 -27.97 -24.44
N ALA A 48 7.91 -27.31 -23.64
CA ALA A 48 7.93 -25.86 -23.51
C ALA A 48 9.38 -25.40 -23.22
N PRO A 49 9.88 -24.37 -23.92
CA PRO A 49 11.28 -24.00 -23.84
C PRO A 49 11.68 -23.69 -22.39
N ALA A 50 12.84 -24.19 -21.97
CA ALA A 50 13.39 -23.89 -20.68
C ALA A 50 13.66 -22.38 -20.57
N VAL A 51 13.50 -21.82 -19.36
CA VAL A 51 13.73 -20.40 -19.08
C VAL A 51 15.13 -20.01 -19.55
N SER A 52 15.19 -19.09 -20.52
CA SER A 52 16.44 -18.67 -21.16
C SER A 52 16.61 -17.14 -21.11
N PHE A 53 17.76 -16.63 -21.55
CA PHE A 53 17.98 -15.18 -21.70
C PHE A 53 16.98 -14.52 -22.65
N GLN A 54 16.44 -15.28 -23.62
CA GLN A 54 15.42 -14.78 -24.54
C GLN A 54 14.09 -14.56 -23.82
N THR A 55 13.76 -15.41 -22.83
CA THR A 55 12.61 -15.21 -21.94
C THR A 55 12.72 -13.89 -21.17
N LEU A 56 13.92 -13.53 -20.69
CA LEU A 56 14.15 -12.26 -20.00
C LEU A 56 13.97 -11.06 -20.94
N SER A 57 14.45 -11.14 -22.18
CA SER A 57 14.26 -10.08 -23.18
C SER A 57 12.77 -9.86 -23.47
N LEU A 58 12.01 -10.94 -23.66
CA LEU A 58 10.56 -10.88 -23.89
C LEU A 58 9.82 -10.30 -22.68
N ILE A 59 10.24 -10.61 -21.46
CA ILE A 59 9.68 -10.00 -20.24
C ILE A 59 9.94 -8.49 -20.23
N ILE A 60 11.15 -8.05 -20.57
CA ILE A 60 11.50 -6.62 -20.60
C ILE A 60 10.68 -5.88 -21.66
N GLU A 61 10.55 -6.45 -22.86
CA GLU A 61 9.78 -5.86 -23.96
C GLU A 61 8.28 -5.80 -23.66
N GLY A 62 7.69 -6.88 -23.13
CA GLY A 62 6.28 -6.90 -22.74
C GLY A 62 5.96 -5.95 -21.58
N LEU A 63 6.84 -5.88 -20.57
CA LEU A 63 6.72 -4.89 -19.50
C LEU A 63 6.82 -3.45 -20.03
N TRP A 64 7.68 -3.19 -21.02
CA TRP A 64 7.81 -1.87 -21.64
C TRP A 64 6.52 -1.45 -22.37
N GLN A 65 5.86 -2.37 -23.08
CA GLN A 65 4.58 -2.11 -23.72
C GLN A 65 3.47 -1.82 -22.70
N HIS A 66 3.39 -2.57 -21.60
CA HIS A 66 2.42 -2.29 -20.54
C HIS A 66 2.64 -0.95 -19.84
N VAL A 67 3.89 -0.52 -19.67
CA VAL A 67 4.21 0.79 -19.06
C VAL A 67 3.76 1.96 -19.94
N GLN A 68 3.76 1.82 -21.28
CA GLN A 68 3.34 2.90 -22.19
C GLN A 68 1.87 3.29 -22.02
N ASP A 69 1.00 2.32 -21.71
CA ASP A 69 -0.42 2.56 -21.50
C ASP A 69 -0.76 2.88 -20.02
N GLY A 70 0.24 3.03 -19.15
CA GLY A 70 0.10 3.23 -17.71
C GLY A 70 0.03 1.93 -16.91
N LEU A 71 0.58 1.93 -15.68
CA LEU A 71 0.61 0.74 -14.82
C LEU A 71 -0.75 0.52 -14.15
N THR A 72 -1.19 -0.75 -14.12
CA THR A 72 -2.30 -1.20 -13.27
C THR A 72 -1.79 -1.61 -11.88
N LEU A 73 -2.71 -1.79 -10.94
CA LEU A 73 -2.38 -2.32 -9.62
C LEU A 73 -1.81 -3.76 -9.70
N ALA A 74 -2.31 -4.57 -10.63
CA ALA A 74 -1.82 -5.92 -10.87
C ALA A 74 -0.38 -5.94 -11.41
N ASP A 75 -0.03 -5.01 -12.30
CA ASP A 75 1.33 -4.87 -12.83
C ASP A 75 2.33 -4.53 -11.71
N ILE A 76 1.91 -3.65 -10.79
CA ILE A 76 2.71 -3.33 -9.60
C ILE A 76 2.90 -4.61 -8.78
N GLU A 77 1.84 -5.33 -8.43
CA GLU A 77 1.94 -6.59 -7.66
C GLU A 77 2.90 -7.59 -8.31
N ASN A 78 2.78 -7.82 -9.62
CA ASN A 78 3.63 -8.73 -10.38
C ASN A 78 5.11 -8.31 -10.31
N LEU A 79 5.40 -7.02 -10.48
CA LEU A 79 6.75 -6.46 -10.34
C LEU A 79 7.30 -6.69 -8.92
N LEU A 80 6.49 -6.44 -7.88
CA LEU A 80 6.88 -6.66 -6.49
C LEU A 80 7.21 -8.14 -6.22
N PHE A 81 6.38 -9.06 -6.72
CA PHE A 81 6.60 -10.49 -6.59
C PHE A 81 7.88 -10.94 -7.30
N PHE A 82 8.13 -10.42 -8.51
CA PHE A 82 9.35 -10.72 -9.26
C PHE A 82 10.61 -10.27 -8.51
N ILE A 83 10.62 -9.03 -8.01
CA ILE A 83 11.71 -8.49 -7.19
C ILE A 83 11.93 -9.36 -5.95
N LEU A 84 10.86 -9.73 -5.25
CA LEU A 84 10.92 -10.57 -4.06
C LEU A 84 11.46 -11.97 -4.34
N PHE A 85 11.09 -12.56 -5.48
CA PHE A 85 11.62 -13.84 -5.93
C PHE A 85 13.13 -13.78 -6.23
N ILE A 86 13.58 -12.78 -7.00
CA ILE A 86 15.01 -12.58 -7.27
C ILE A 86 15.78 -12.43 -5.96
N ARG A 87 15.26 -11.62 -5.03
CA ARG A 87 15.86 -11.44 -3.71
C ARG A 87 15.98 -12.76 -2.96
N PHE A 88 14.93 -13.58 -2.96
CA PHE A 88 14.95 -14.90 -2.31
C PHE A 88 16.04 -15.80 -2.92
N VAL A 89 16.19 -15.83 -4.24
CA VAL A 89 17.25 -16.60 -4.91
C VAL A 89 18.64 -16.12 -4.48
N ILE A 90 18.89 -14.81 -4.49
CA ILE A 90 20.17 -14.23 -4.05
C ILE A 90 20.46 -14.61 -2.59
N LEU A 91 19.47 -14.52 -1.71
CA LEU A 91 19.63 -14.88 -0.30
C LEU A 91 19.82 -16.38 -0.12
N ALA A 92 19.12 -17.23 -0.88
CA ALA A 92 19.26 -18.68 -0.83
C ALA A 92 20.65 -19.17 -1.26
N ILE A 93 21.33 -18.44 -2.15
CA ILE A 93 22.73 -18.70 -2.52
C ILE A 93 23.69 -18.27 -1.41
N ARG A 94 23.42 -17.12 -0.77
CA ARG A 94 24.31 -16.54 0.25
C ARG A 94 24.19 -17.20 1.63
N TYR A 95 23.01 -17.70 1.97
CA TYR A 95 22.67 -18.30 3.25
C TYR A 95 22.04 -19.68 3.05
N ASN A 96 21.37 -20.24 4.06
CA ASN A 96 20.58 -21.47 3.91
C ASN A 96 19.12 -21.15 3.55
N LEU A 97 18.45 -22.10 2.89
CA LEU A 97 17.08 -21.95 2.40
C LEU A 97 16.09 -21.52 3.50
N LYS A 98 16.24 -22.06 4.72
CA LYS A 98 15.39 -21.70 5.88
C LYS A 98 15.56 -20.24 6.32
N THR A 99 16.79 -19.76 6.48
CA THR A 99 17.02 -18.36 6.90
C THR A 99 16.63 -17.39 5.79
N SER A 100 16.93 -17.73 4.54
CA SER A 100 16.56 -16.94 3.37
C SER A 100 15.04 -16.79 3.27
N PHE A 101 14.29 -17.87 3.51
CA PHE A 101 12.84 -17.82 3.57
C PHE A 101 12.34 -16.86 4.65
N TYR A 102 12.85 -16.96 5.89
CA TYR A 102 12.44 -16.05 6.96
C TYR A 102 12.77 -14.58 6.64
N ILE A 103 13.98 -14.29 6.14
CA ILE A 103 14.37 -12.91 5.78
C ILE A 103 13.47 -12.36 4.67
N THR A 104 13.13 -13.19 3.68
CA THR A 104 12.21 -12.81 2.60
C THR A 104 10.80 -12.55 3.14
N CYS A 105 10.25 -13.39 4.03
CA CYS A 105 8.95 -13.15 4.66
C CYS A 105 8.90 -11.86 5.47
N ILE A 106 9.98 -11.52 6.17
CA ILE A 106 10.09 -10.25 6.91
C ILE A 106 10.03 -9.05 5.95
N GLY A 107 10.72 -9.15 4.80
CA GLY A 107 10.64 -8.15 3.74
C GLY A 107 9.28 -8.06 3.08
N LEU A 108 8.63 -9.20 2.84
CA LEU A 108 7.26 -9.26 2.32
C LEU A 108 6.29 -8.51 3.23
N PHE A 109 6.37 -8.75 4.54
CA PHE A 109 5.52 -8.07 5.51
C PHE A 109 5.79 -6.56 5.56
N ALA A 110 7.06 -6.15 5.55
CA ALA A 110 7.42 -4.73 5.48
C ALA A 110 6.90 -4.09 4.18
N GLY A 111 7.09 -4.75 3.03
CA GLY A 111 6.58 -4.30 1.73
C GLY A 111 5.06 -4.22 1.69
N TYR A 112 4.37 -5.17 2.32
CA TYR A 112 2.91 -5.17 2.42
C TYR A 112 2.37 -3.91 3.13
N LEU A 113 3.06 -3.41 4.17
CA LEU A 113 2.67 -2.16 4.83
C LEU A 113 2.69 -0.97 3.86
N TRP A 114 3.75 -0.85 3.06
CA TRP A 114 3.87 0.19 2.04
C TRP A 114 2.88 0.02 0.90
N TYR A 115 2.64 -1.23 0.49
CA TYR A 115 1.68 -1.53 -0.55
C TYR A 115 0.24 -1.18 -0.11
N ARG A 116 -0.10 -1.49 1.14
CA ARG A 116 -1.40 -1.09 1.71
C ARG A 116 -1.53 0.43 1.74
N HIS A 117 -0.49 1.13 2.18
CA HIS A 117 -0.44 2.59 2.19
C HIS A 117 -0.54 3.18 0.77
N LEU A 118 0.10 2.56 -0.22
CA LEU A 118 -0.01 2.93 -1.63
C LEU A 118 -1.46 2.85 -2.12
N ILE A 119 -2.18 1.76 -1.81
CA ILE A 119 -3.60 1.61 -2.15
C ILE A 119 -4.43 2.74 -1.51
N ASP A 120 -4.21 3.02 -0.23
CA ASP A 120 -4.94 4.08 0.48
C ASP A 120 -4.64 5.46 -0.15
N LEU A 121 -3.39 5.73 -0.53
CA LEU A 121 -2.97 6.96 -1.19
C LEU A 121 -3.59 7.13 -2.58
N ILE A 122 -3.57 6.07 -3.37
CA ILE A 122 -4.20 6.00 -4.69
C ILE A 122 -5.71 6.25 -4.58
N ALA A 123 -6.37 5.65 -3.57
CA ALA A 123 -7.78 5.87 -3.32
C ALA A 123 -8.09 7.33 -2.96
N MET A 124 -7.22 8.00 -2.20
CA MET A 124 -7.34 9.43 -1.91
C MET A 124 -7.19 10.27 -3.20
N TYR A 125 -6.17 10.02 -4.03
CA TYR A 125 -5.95 10.78 -5.26
C TYR A 125 -6.83 10.39 -6.44
N ARG A 126 -7.75 9.42 -6.31
CA ARG A 126 -8.51 8.83 -7.43
C ARG A 126 -9.07 9.84 -8.44
N SER A 127 -9.69 10.94 -7.98
CA SER A 127 -10.32 11.94 -8.84
C SER A 127 -9.32 12.80 -9.62
N MET A 128 -8.09 12.87 -9.14
CA MET A 128 -6.98 13.59 -9.77
C MET A 128 -6.20 12.65 -10.71
N LEU A 129 -5.99 11.40 -10.30
CA LEU A 129 -5.24 10.40 -11.07
C LEU A 129 -5.86 10.13 -12.45
N ILE A 130 -7.20 10.13 -12.54
CA ILE A 130 -7.93 9.96 -13.81
C ILE A 130 -7.64 11.10 -14.79
N LYS A 131 -7.29 12.29 -14.30
CA LYS A 131 -6.95 13.43 -15.18
C LYS A 131 -5.54 13.31 -15.76
N LEU A 132 -4.71 12.39 -15.24
CA LEU A 132 -3.31 12.23 -15.63
C LEU A 132 -3.16 11.01 -16.54
N PRO A 133 -2.64 11.16 -17.78
CA PRO A 133 -2.65 10.08 -18.77
C PRO A 133 -1.91 8.82 -18.30
N TYR A 134 -0.72 8.96 -17.72
CA TYR A 134 0.10 7.82 -17.26
C TYR A 134 -0.41 7.15 -15.97
N LEU A 135 -1.28 7.83 -15.21
CA LEU A 135 -1.83 7.34 -13.93
C LEU A 135 -3.33 7.03 -14.02
N HIS A 136 -3.93 7.19 -15.21
CA HIS A 136 -5.35 7.03 -15.44
C HIS A 136 -5.82 5.63 -15.04
N LYS A 137 -5.17 4.57 -15.55
CA LYS A 137 -5.52 3.18 -15.25
C LYS A 137 -5.51 2.88 -13.75
N LEU A 138 -4.47 3.37 -13.06
CA LEU A 138 -4.31 3.23 -11.62
C LEU A 138 -5.40 3.99 -10.83
N GLY A 139 -5.86 5.15 -11.34
CA GLY A 139 -7.04 5.85 -10.81
C GLY A 139 -8.36 5.09 -11.03
N ILE A 140 -8.53 4.43 -12.18
CA ILE A 140 -9.69 3.58 -12.48
C ILE A 140 -9.72 2.35 -11.57
N ASP A 141 -8.59 1.67 -11.40
CA ASP A 141 -8.45 0.53 -10.47
C ASP A 141 -8.85 0.93 -9.05
N ALA A 142 -8.45 2.14 -8.60
CA ALA A 142 -8.84 2.69 -7.31
C ALA A 142 -10.36 2.85 -7.17
N ILE A 143 -11.02 3.38 -8.20
CA ILE A 143 -12.48 3.51 -8.23
C ILE A 143 -13.11 2.13 -8.20
N GLN A 144 -12.63 1.19 -9.02
CA GLN A 144 -13.17 -0.17 -9.07
C GLN A 144 -13.03 -0.86 -7.72
N LEU A 145 -11.88 -0.75 -7.05
CA LEU A 145 -11.64 -1.33 -5.73
C LEU A 145 -12.52 -0.67 -4.64
N SER A 146 -12.72 0.65 -4.72
CA SER A 146 -13.60 1.40 -3.80
C SER A 146 -15.09 1.14 -4.06
N SER A 147 -15.47 0.90 -5.31
CA SER A 147 -16.86 0.60 -5.70
C SER A 147 -17.19 -0.85 -5.47
N MET A 148 -16.25 -1.79 -5.64
CA MET A 148 -16.38 -3.18 -5.20
C MET A 148 -16.50 -3.26 -3.68
N SER A 149 -15.66 -2.56 -2.91
CA SER A 149 -15.80 -2.54 -1.45
C SER A 149 -17.12 -1.90 -1.02
N ARG A 150 -17.56 -0.82 -1.69
CA ARG A 150 -18.87 -0.20 -1.42
C ARG A 150 -20.03 -1.06 -1.90
N GLN A 151 -19.90 -1.77 -3.01
CA GLN A 151 -20.91 -2.70 -3.52
C GLN A 151 -21.03 -3.87 -2.57
N ILE A 152 -19.92 -4.46 -2.12
CA ILE A 152 -19.85 -5.45 -1.04
C ILE A 152 -20.61 -4.87 0.16
N VAL A 153 -20.22 -3.71 0.69
CA VAL A 153 -20.91 -3.06 1.83
C VAL A 153 -22.40 -2.76 1.56
N LEU A 154 -22.80 -2.42 0.33
CA LEU A 154 -24.20 -2.12 -0.01
C LEU A 154 -25.03 -3.39 -0.23
N THR A 155 -24.45 -4.46 -0.78
CA THR A 155 -25.03 -5.80 -0.75
C THR A 155 -25.09 -6.33 0.68
N ASP A 156 -24.10 -6.02 1.52
CA ASP A 156 -24.03 -6.36 2.94
C ASP A 156 -25.04 -5.56 3.79
N LEU A 157 -25.37 -4.33 3.39
CA LEU A 157 -26.43 -3.52 4.01
C LEU A 157 -27.83 -3.92 3.54
N LYS A 158 -27.97 -4.40 2.29
CA LYS A 158 -29.24 -4.95 1.77
C LYS A 158 -29.52 -6.35 2.31
N LEU A 159 -28.50 -7.11 2.67
CA LEU A 159 -28.59 -8.39 3.37
C LEU A 159 -28.33 -8.17 4.86
N GLY A 160 -29.33 -7.70 5.61
CA GLY A 160 -29.26 -7.49 7.06
C GLY A 160 -29.00 -8.75 7.92
N GLU A 161 -28.34 -9.77 7.38
CA GLU A 161 -28.19 -11.09 7.96
C GLU A 161 -26.75 -11.62 8.05
N ASN A 162 -25.76 -11.04 7.37
CA ASN A 162 -24.40 -11.62 7.35
C ASN A 162 -23.35 -10.65 7.90
N VAL A 163 -23.22 -10.62 9.23
CA VAL A 163 -22.13 -9.89 9.88
C VAL A 163 -20.87 -10.75 9.83
N HIS A 164 -19.86 -10.27 9.13
CA HIS A 164 -18.62 -11.01 8.90
C HIS A 164 -17.62 -10.86 10.05
N TRP A 165 -16.88 -11.94 10.33
CA TRP A 165 -15.88 -12.10 11.41
C TRP A 165 -14.75 -11.04 11.46
N TYR A 166 -14.53 -10.25 10.40
CA TYR A 166 -13.49 -9.22 10.36
C TYR A 166 -13.80 -8.01 11.26
N ASN A 167 -15.07 -7.80 11.63
CA ASN A 167 -15.46 -6.82 12.64
C ASN A 167 -16.09 -7.54 13.84
N PRO A 168 -15.27 -8.18 14.70
CA PRO A 168 -15.77 -9.04 15.77
C PRO A 168 -16.70 -8.30 16.73
N GLY A 169 -16.52 -6.99 16.91
CA GLY A 169 -17.40 -6.15 17.71
C GLY A 169 -18.81 -6.07 17.12
N GLN A 170 -18.94 -5.76 15.82
CA GLN A 170 -20.24 -5.73 15.15
C GLN A 170 -20.89 -7.12 15.13
N VAL A 171 -20.12 -8.18 14.87
CA VAL A 171 -20.63 -9.56 14.92
C VAL A 171 -21.23 -9.87 16.27
N LEU A 172 -20.50 -9.57 17.35
CA LEU A 172 -20.96 -9.80 18.71
C LEU A 172 -22.24 -8.98 19.01
N TYR A 173 -22.25 -7.71 18.62
CA TYR A 173 -23.40 -6.83 18.81
C TYR A 173 -24.65 -7.32 18.08
N TYR A 174 -24.54 -7.63 16.79
CA TYR A 174 -25.67 -8.12 16.00
C TYR A 174 -26.10 -9.52 16.42
N ALA A 175 -25.19 -10.40 16.83
CA ALA A 175 -25.53 -11.70 17.38
C ALA A 175 -26.34 -11.56 18.68
N ILE A 176 -25.94 -10.64 19.57
CA ILE A 176 -26.69 -10.30 20.78
C ILE A 176 -28.04 -9.69 20.41
N LEU A 177 -28.09 -8.78 19.44
CA LEU A 177 -29.33 -8.10 19.04
C LEU A 177 -30.33 -9.02 18.34
N LYS A 178 -29.89 -9.91 17.43
CA LYS A 178 -30.74 -10.95 16.84
C LYS A 178 -31.21 -11.97 17.89
N GLY A 179 -30.41 -12.22 18.92
CA GLY A 179 -30.82 -13.04 20.06
C GLY A 179 -31.87 -12.38 20.96
N ILE A 180 -31.95 -11.05 20.95
CA ILE A 180 -32.87 -10.26 21.79
C ILE A 180 -34.12 -9.83 21.00
N ILE A 181 -33.99 -9.48 19.72
CA ILE A 181 -35.08 -8.94 18.90
C ILE A 181 -35.41 -9.93 17.79
N GLN A 182 -36.60 -10.51 17.86
CA GLN A 182 -37.17 -11.33 16.80
C GLN A 182 -38.17 -10.48 16.01
N VAL A 183 -37.97 -10.38 14.70
CA VAL A 183 -38.93 -9.72 13.80
C VAL A 183 -39.77 -10.81 13.18
N ASP A 184 -41.08 -10.73 13.33
CA ASP A 184 -41.99 -11.63 12.63
C ASP A 184 -41.96 -11.30 11.12
N PRO A 185 -41.56 -12.23 10.26
CA PRO A 185 -41.41 -11.99 8.83
C PRO A 185 -42.72 -11.66 8.11
N GLU A 186 -43.88 -12.06 8.66
CA GLU A 186 -45.18 -11.81 8.01
C GLU A 186 -45.80 -10.46 8.42
N THR A 187 -45.64 -10.06 9.69
CA THR A 187 -46.26 -8.84 10.24
C THR A 187 -45.30 -7.67 10.37
N GLY A 188 -43.99 -7.90 10.34
CA GLY A 188 -42.96 -6.90 10.56
C GLY A 188 -42.87 -6.39 12.02
N LEU A 189 -43.64 -6.99 12.94
CA LEU A 189 -43.64 -6.63 14.36
C LEU A 189 -42.36 -7.13 15.04
N ARG A 190 -41.81 -6.31 15.93
CA ARG A 190 -40.58 -6.59 16.67
C ARG A 190 -40.91 -7.09 18.07
N TYR A 191 -40.59 -8.34 18.33
CA TYR A 191 -40.71 -8.98 19.64
C TYR A 191 -39.36 -9.00 20.33
N TYR A 192 -39.34 -8.65 21.61
CA TYR A 192 -38.14 -8.72 22.42
C TYR A 192 -38.21 -9.98 23.28
N ILE A 193 -37.19 -10.82 23.19
CA ILE A 193 -37.09 -12.13 23.84
C ILE A 193 -35.82 -12.13 24.69
N ASP A 194 -35.78 -11.21 25.65
CA ASP A 194 -34.69 -11.11 26.62
C ASP A 194 -35.21 -11.23 28.06
N PRO A 195 -34.35 -11.61 29.03
CA PRO A 195 -34.77 -11.76 30.42
C PRO A 195 -35.42 -10.50 31.03
N LEU A 196 -35.02 -9.28 30.61
CA LEU A 196 -35.66 -8.04 31.06
C LEU A 196 -37.06 -7.90 30.46
N SER A 197 -37.28 -8.26 29.20
CA SER A 197 -38.61 -8.28 28.59
C SER A 197 -39.56 -9.25 29.32
N MET A 198 -39.06 -10.40 29.77
CA MET A 198 -39.82 -11.38 30.57
C MET A 198 -40.13 -10.87 31.99
N LEU A 199 -39.21 -10.11 32.60
CA LEU A 199 -39.46 -9.46 33.88
C LEU A 199 -40.52 -8.36 33.75
N ILE A 200 -40.44 -7.55 32.69
CA ILE A 200 -41.39 -6.46 32.43
C ILE A 200 -42.78 -7.00 32.11
N SER A 201 -42.89 -8.13 31.38
CA SER A 201 -44.18 -8.74 31.06
C SER A 201 -44.94 -9.23 32.31
N ASN A 202 -44.21 -9.59 33.37
CA ASN A 202 -44.77 -10.01 34.67
C ASN A 202 -45.14 -8.85 35.63
N LEU A 203 -44.90 -7.59 35.26
CA LEU A 203 -45.25 -6.44 36.10
C LEU A 203 -46.75 -6.09 36.03
N LYS A 204 -47.24 -5.36 37.03
CA LYS A 204 -48.61 -4.81 37.02
C LYS A 204 -48.72 -3.71 35.95
N GLU A 205 -49.90 -3.53 35.36
CA GLU A 205 -50.07 -2.60 34.22
C GLU A 205 -49.69 -1.14 34.52
N SER A 206 -49.95 -0.65 35.73
CA SER A 206 -49.53 0.70 36.14
C SER A 206 -48.00 0.90 36.13
N GLN A 207 -47.24 -0.17 36.39
CA GLN A 207 -45.78 -0.13 36.35
C GLN A 207 -45.24 -0.29 34.92
N LYS A 208 -45.93 -1.09 34.09
CA LYS A 208 -45.57 -1.30 32.68
C LYS A 208 -45.65 -0.01 31.87
N GLU A 209 -46.70 0.81 32.06
CA GLU A 209 -46.84 2.09 31.34
C GLU A 209 -45.66 3.05 31.56
N THR A 210 -45.03 2.99 32.74
CA THR A 210 -43.87 3.83 33.08
C THR A 210 -42.56 3.22 32.56
N ILE A 211 -42.41 1.89 32.61
CA ILE A 211 -41.16 1.19 32.35
C ILE A 211 -40.96 0.87 30.86
N LEU A 212 -42.02 0.54 30.12
CA LEU A 212 -41.96 0.21 28.69
C LEU A 212 -41.32 1.30 27.82
N PRO A 213 -41.67 2.59 27.96
CA PRO A 213 -41.02 3.65 27.19
C PRO A 213 -39.52 3.76 27.48
N ILE A 214 -39.12 3.57 28.74
CA ILE A 214 -37.70 3.62 29.16
C ILE A 214 -36.95 2.42 28.57
N TYR A 215 -37.51 1.22 28.70
CA TYR A 215 -36.97 -0.01 28.14
C TYR A 215 -36.74 0.11 26.62
N TYR A 216 -37.77 0.50 25.86
CA TYR A 216 -37.63 0.67 24.43
C TYR A 216 -36.68 1.81 24.04
N LYS A 217 -36.62 2.89 24.82
CA LYS A 217 -35.64 3.98 24.58
C LYS A 217 -34.21 3.51 24.79
N VAL A 218 -33.96 2.65 25.79
CA VAL A 218 -32.63 2.06 26.03
C VAL A 218 -32.24 1.16 24.87
N TYR A 219 -33.09 0.22 24.47
CA TYR A 219 -32.79 -0.76 23.43
C TYR A 219 -32.75 -0.21 22.01
N ASN A 220 -33.67 0.68 21.64
CA ASN A 220 -33.76 1.18 20.26
C ASN A 220 -32.91 2.43 20.01
N LYS A 221 -32.55 3.18 21.05
CA LYS A 221 -31.87 4.47 20.89
C LYS A 221 -30.52 4.51 21.59
N ILE A 222 -30.48 4.27 22.90
CA ILE A 222 -29.25 4.45 23.68
C ILE A 222 -28.19 3.40 23.32
N ILE A 223 -28.53 2.12 23.38
CA ILE A 223 -27.60 1.03 23.08
C ILE A 223 -27.03 1.15 21.65
N PRO A 224 -27.85 1.33 20.60
CA PRO A 224 -27.34 1.51 19.24
C PRO A 224 -26.45 2.73 19.09
N GLN A 225 -26.79 3.87 19.69
CA GLN A 225 -25.97 5.08 19.61
C GLN A 225 -24.62 4.91 20.32
N VAL A 226 -24.62 4.28 21.50
CA VAL A 226 -23.38 3.98 22.22
C VAL A 226 -22.51 3.01 21.43
N PHE A 227 -23.11 1.95 20.87
CA PHE A 227 -22.39 0.96 20.08
C PHE A 227 -21.83 1.56 18.78
N GLU A 228 -22.60 2.39 18.08
CA GLU A 228 -22.13 3.13 16.91
C GLU A 228 -20.98 4.08 17.28
N GLY A 229 -21.09 4.78 18.41
CA GLY A 229 -20.03 5.63 18.95
C GLY A 229 -18.75 4.85 19.23
N ILE A 230 -18.84 3.72 19.94
CA ILE A 230 -17.71 2.83 20.23
C ILE A 230 -17.13 2.26 18.94
N SER A 231 -17.97 1.82 18.00
CA SER A 231 -17.51 1.28 16.72
C SER A 231 -16.75 2.34 15.92
N LYS A 232 -17.26 3.57 15.83
CA LYS A 232 -16.58 4.68 15.14
C LYS A 232 -15.25 5.01 15.82
N PHE A 233 -15.24 5.08 17.15
CA PHE A 233 -14.04 5.32 17.93
C PHE A 233 -12.99 4.21 17.72
N TRP A 234 -13.39 2.94 17.82
CA TRP A 234 -12.50 1.80 17.57
C TRP A 234 -11.97 1.78 16.14
N THR A 235 -12.81 2.11 15.15
CA THR A 235 -12.37 2.20 13.75
C THR A 235 -11.26 3.23 13.58
N GLN A 236 -11.32 4.36 14.28
CA GLN A 236 -10.28 5.39 14.26
C GLN A 236 -9.02 5.00 15.06
N LEU A 237 -9.18 4.33 16.21
CA LEU A 237 -8.06 4.02 17.11
C LEU A 237 -7.33 2.71 16.75
N SER A 238 -8.03 1.74 16.16
CA SER A 238 -7.54 0.37 15.98
C SER A 238 -6.23 0.28 15.22
N GLY A 239 -6.00 1.11 14.20
CA GLY A 239 -4.73 1.16 13.46
C GLY A 239 -3.54 1.57 14.33
N ILE A 240 -3.72 2.62 15.15
CA ILE A 240 -2.69 3.12 16.08
C ILE A 240 -2.49 2.13 17.23
N ALA A 241 -3.58 1.55 17.74
CA ALA A 241 -3.53 0.53 18.79
C ALA A 241 -2.80 -0.73 18.31
N ALA A 242 -3.09 -1.21 17.10
CA ALA A 242 -2.39 -2.35 16.49
C ALA A 242 -0.90 -2.07 16.35
N TYR A 243 -0.53 -0.88 15.87
CA TYR A 243 0.87 -0.45 15.84
C TYR A 243 1.50 -0.48 17.24
N ALA A 244 0.86 0.12 18.25
CA ALA A 244 1.41 0.18 19.61
C ALA A 244 1.60 -1.22 20.20
N VAL A 245 0.61 -2.10 20.05
CA VAL A 245 0.67 -3.48 20.54
C VAL A 245 1.75 -4.28 19.82
N ILE A 246 1.83 -4.21 18.48
CA ILE A 246 2.75 -5.04 17.70
C ILE A 246 4.18 -4.52 17.77
N THR A 247 4.39 -3.21 17.60
CA THR A 247 5.73 -2.63 17.45
C THR A 247 6.36 -2.19 18.77
N ARG A 248 5.57 -1.80 19.77
CA ARG A 248 6.09 -1.34 21.07
C ARG A 248 6.03 -2.44 22.12
N ILE A 249 4.84 -2.99 22.39
CA ILE A 249 4.66 -4.05 23.39
C ILE A 249 5.26 -5.36 22.86
N GLY A 250 4.93 -5.71 21.62
CA GLY A 250 5.38 -6.91 20.91
C GLY A 250 6.79 -6.84 20.32
N LYS A 251 7.63 -5.88 20.74
CA LYS A 251 8.97 -5.64 20.17
C LYS A 251 9.89 -6.86 20.13
N LYS A 252 9.66 -7.85 20.99
CA LYS A 252 10.38 -9.13 21.04
C LYS A 252 10.09 -10.02 19.84
N TYR A 253 8.87 -9.97 19.31
CA TYR A 253 8.38 -10.83 18.24
C TYR A 253 8.38 -10.14 16.88
N CYS A 254 8.32 -8.80 16.87
CA CYS A 254 8.31 -8.01 15.64
C CYS A 254 9.73 -7.66 15.16
N PRO A 255 10.16 -8.14 13.97
CA PRO A 255 11.47 -7.84 13.41
C PRO A 255 11.73 -6.34 13.29
N TYR A 256 12.98 -5.94 13.48
CA TYR A 256 13.36 -4.52 13.43
C TYR A 256 13.01 -3.85 12.09
N LEU A 257 13.18 -4.55 10.95
CA LEU A 257 12.82 -4.04 9.62
C LEU A 257 11.35 -3.61 9.55
N VAL A 258 10.45 -4.45 10.06
CA VAL A 258 9.01 -4.19 10.06
C VAL A 258 8.69 -3.01 10.98
N ARG A 259 9.23 -3.00 12.21
CA ARG A 259 9.03 -1.89 13.15
C ARG A 259 9.49 -0.56 12.57
N TRP A 260 10.65 -0.55 11.91
CA TRP A 260 11.21 0.65 11.29
C TRP A 260 10.31 1.19 10.19
N HIS A 261 9.95 0.36 9.20
CA HIS A 261 9.11 0.79 8.07
C HIS A 261 7.70 1.20 8.52
N TRP A 262 7.12 0.49 9.48
CA TRP A 262 5.81 0.85 10.03
C TRP A 262 5.84 2.18 10.77
N THR A 263 6.86 2.41 11.61
CA THR A 263 7.00 3.68 12.35
C THR A 263 7.27 4.83 11.38
N PHE A 264 8.09 4.60 10.35
CA PHE A 264 8.36 5.59 9.30
C PHE A 264 7.07 5.99 8.58
N LEU A 265 6.24 5.01 8.17
CA LEU A 265 4.93 5.23 7.55
C LEU A 265 3.99 6.05 8.43
N LEU A 266 3.97 5.81 9.74
CA LEU A 266 3.15 6.61 10.65
C LEU A 266 3.62 8.07 10.74
N ILE A 267 4.93 8.31 10.74
CA ILE A 267 5.48 9.67 10.82
C ILE A 267 5.23 10.42 9.51
N ILE A 268 5.48 9.79 8.36
CA ILE A 268 5.25 10.43 7.06
C ILE A 268 3.77 10.72 6.85
N GLY A 269 2.86 9.83 7.30
CA GLY A 269 1.40 10.04 7.20
C GLY A 269 0.88 11.36 7.80
N PHE A 270 1.57 11.95 8.78
CA PHE A 270 1.22 13.30 9.27
C PHE A 270 1.55 14.41 8.26
N ILE A 271 2.64 14.26 7.51
CA ILE A 271 3.10 15.23 6.52
C ILE A 271 2.32 15.08 5.22
N GLU A 272 2.04 13.83 4.82
CA GLU A 272 1.29 13.51 3.60
C GLU A 272 -0.07 14.19 3.57
N GLN A 273 -0.74 14.30 4.73
CA GLN A 273 -2.07 14.87 4.82
C GLN A 273 -2.07 16.33 4.39
N ILE A 274 -1.01 17.07 4.71
CA ILE A 274 -0.83 18.45 4.26
C ILE A 274 -0.74 18.49 2.72
N LEU A 275 0.05 17.60 2.11
CA LEU A 275 0.20 17.52 0.65
C LEU A 275 -1.10 17.14 -0.05
N ILE A 276 -1.83 16.17 0.50
CA ILE A 276 -3.11 15.70 -0.05
C ILE A 276 -4.16 16.81 0.00
N TYR A 277 -4.33 17.46 1.16
CA TYR A 277 -5.27 18.58 1.29
C TYR A 277 -4.92 19.76 0.38
N PHE A 278 -3.62 20.02 0.18
CA PHE A 278 -3.18 21.03 -0.76
C PHE A 278 -3.58 20.71 -2.21
N CYS A 279 -3.39 19.46 -2.66
CA CYS A 279 -3.85 19.03 -3.98
C CYS A 279 -5.38 19.12 -4.12
N TYR A 280 -6.15 18.72 -3.09
CA TYR A 280 -7.60 18.89 -3.09
C TYR A 280 -8.02 20.36 -3.22
N ARG A 281 -7.31 21.28 -2.55
CA ARG A 281 -7.56 22.72 -2.66
C ARG A 281 -7.29 23.23 -4.08
N ILE A 282 -6.20 22.78 -4.71
CA ILE A 282 -5.90 23.11 -6.12
C ILE A 282 -7.01 22.61 -7.04
N SER A 283 -7.36 21.32 -6.98
CA SER A 283 -8.40 20.76 -7.83
C SER A 283 -9.77 21.42 -7.59
N TYR A 284 -10.09 21.78 -6.33
CA TYR A 284 -11.32 22.51 -6.01
C TYR A 284 -11.31 23.90 -6.65
N PHE A 285 -10.21 24.64 -6.52
CA PHE A 285 -10.08 25.98 -7.09
C PHE A 285 -10.17 25.96 -8.62
N GLN A 286 -9.54 24.98 -9.27
CA GLN A 286 -9.66 24.79 -10.71
C GLN A 286 -11.10 24.49 -11.12
N SER A 287 -11.76 23.53 -10.47
CA SER A 287 -13.08 23.03 -10.89
C SER A 287 -14.21 24.03 -10.62
N ASN A 288 -14.14 24.77 -9.51
CA ASN A 288 -15.24 25.64 -9.06
C ASN A 288 -15.01 27.13 -9.33
N VAL A 289 -13.79 27.54 -9.68
CA VAL A 289 -13.45 28.96 -9.91
C VAL A 289 -12.88 29.15 -11.30
N LEU A 290 -11.72 28.56 -11.60
CA LEU A 290 -10.99 28.88 -12.83
C LEU A 290 -11.67 28.36 -14.10
N ILE A 291 -12.12 27.10 -14.12
CA ILE A 291 -12.77 26.50 -15.30
C ILE A 291 -14.09 27.22 -15.61
N PRO A 292 -15.01 27.43 -14.65
CA PRO A 292 -16.23 28.19 -14.91
C PRO A 292 -15.96 29.62 -15.38
N GLN A 293 -14.95 30.31 -14.82
CA GLN A 293 -14.57 31.65 -15.28
C GLN A 293 -14.01 31.62 -16.71
N ALA A 294 -13.22 30.61 -17.07
CA ALA A 294 -12.70 30.43 -18.42
C ALA A 294 -13.83 30.15 -19.42
N GLU A 295 -14.81 29.32 -19.06
CA GLU A 295 -15.99 29.03 -19.89
C GLU A 295 -16.87 30.26 -20.10
N LEU A 296 -17.10 31.08 -19.07
CA LEU A 296 -17.82 32.36 -19.21
C LEU A 296 -17.03 33.38 -20.04
N ALA A 297 -15.70 33.35 -19.95
CA ALA A 297 -14.80 34.24 -20.67
C ALA A 297 -14.50 33.78 -22.11
N ASN A 298 -15.00 32.63 -22.58
CA ASN A 298 -14.74 32.12 -23.93
C ASN A 298 -15.22 33.06 -25.05
N ASN A 299 -16.08 34.04 -24.76
CA ASN A 299 -16.43 35.12 -25.70
C ASN A 299 -15.27 36.12 -25.94
N TYR A 300 -14.24 36.14 -25.08
CA TYR A 300 -13.11 37.10 -25.13
C TYR A 300 -11.72 36.46 -24.99
N GLY A 301 -11.60 35.13 -25.00
CA GLY A 301 -10.31 34.43 -25.16
C GLY A 301 -9.24 34.85 -24.15
N ASN A 302 -9.52 34.80 -22.85
CA ASN A 302 -8.57 35.23 -21.83
C ASN A 302 -7.47 34.16 -21.61
N GLN A 303 -6.41 34.23 -22.42
CA GLN A 303 -5.24 33.33 -22.40
C GLN A 303 -4.60 33.18 -21.00
N SER A 304 -4.74 34.20 -20.13
CA SER A 304 -4.20 34.16 -18.76
C SER A 304 -4.88 33.12 -17.87
N LEU A 305 -6.19 32.91 -18.02
CA LEU A 305 -6.95 31.92 -17.23
C LEU A 305 -6.59 30.50 -17.64
N ILE A 306 -6.48 30.24 -18.95
CA ILE A 306 -6.06 28.95 -19.49
C ILE A 306 -4.64 28.60 -19.00
N PHE A 307 -3.73 29.59 -19.00
CA PHE A 307 -2.38 29.41 -18.46
C PHE A 307 -2.39 29.05 -16.97
N GLN A 308 -3.21 29.72 -16.15
CA GLN A 308 -3.34 29.40 -14.72
C GLN A 308 -3.86 27.98 -14.50
N VAL A 309 -4.87 27.54 -15.27
CA VAL A 309 -5.40 26.16 -15.20
C VAL A 309 -4.30 25.16 -15.54
N ASN A 310 -3.57 25.37 -16.63
CA ASN A 310 -2.50 24.47 -17.07
C ASN A 310 -1.32 24.44 -16.10
N PHE A 311 -0.94 25.59 -15.53
CA PHE A 311 0.10 25.67 -14.51
C PHE A 311 -0.29 24.87 -13.26
N LEU A 312 -1.52 25.03 -12.78
CA LEU A 312 -2.02 24.30 -11.62
C LEU A 312 -2.15 22.79 -11.89
N ASN A 313 -2.55 22.40 -13.11
CA ASN A 313 -2.55 20.99 -13.53
C ASN A 313 -1.13 20.41 -13.51
N GLY A 314 -0.15 21.16 -14.02
CA GLY A 314 1.26 20.75 -14.00
C GLY A 314 1.82 20.63 -12.58
N LEU A 315 1.47 21.58 -11.69
CA LEU A 315 1.84 21.54 -10.28
C LEU A 315 1.20 20.34 -9.56
N GLU A 316 -0.09 20.11 -9.78
CA GLU A 316 -0.81 18.97 -9.22
C GLU A 316 -0.20 17.63 -9.68
N ALA A 317 0.04 17.48 -10.98
CA ALA A 317 0.70 16.31 -11.56
C ALA A 317 2.09 16.08 -10.94
N PHE A 318 2.89 17.14 -10.83
CA PHE A 318 4.22 17.07 -10.22
C PHE A 318 4.14 16.60 -8.75
N LEU A 319 3.24 17.17 -7.95
CA LEU A 319 3.10 16.81 -6.54
C LEU A 319 2.62 15.37 -6.36
N ILE A 320 1.64 14.92 -7.14
CA ILE A 320 1.13 13.55 -7.11
C ILE A 320 2.23 12.56 -7.51
N CYS A 321 2.95 12.83 -8.61
CA CYS A 321 4.06 11.99 -9.07
C CYS A 321 5.20 11.95 -8.05
N LEU A 322 5.55 13.08 -7.43
CA LEU A 322 6.56 13.14 -6.38
C LEU A 322 6.14 12.29 -5.17
N HIS A 323 4.89 12.45 -4.74
CA HIS A 323 4.35 11.72 -3.58
C HIS A 323 4.29 10.22 -3.85
N LEU A 324 3.70 9.78 -4.97
CA LEU A 324 3.70 8.37 -5.38
C LEU A 324 5.13 7.84 -5.53
N GLY A 325 6.04 8.61 -6.11
CA GLY A 325 7.45 8.25 -6.24
C GLY A 325 8.13 7.98 -4.90
N LEU A 326 7.83 8.78 -3.86
CA LEU A 326 8.34 8.55 -2.50
C LEU A 326 7.75 7.27 -1.87
N ILE A 327 6.48 6.96 -2.13
CA ILE A 327 5.87 5.71 -1.65
C ILE A 327 6.46 4.50 -2.36
N PHE A 328 6.61 4.54 -3.69
CA PHE A 328 7.28 3.49 -4.45
C PHE A 328 8.72 3.30 -3.99
N PHE A 329 9.42 4.39 -3.71
CA PHE A 329 10.77 4.35 -3.16
C PHE A 329 10.80 3.58 -1.83
N GLY A 330 9.92 3.91 -0.88
CA GLY A 330 9.81 3.19 0.39
C GLY A 330 9.42 1.71 0.22
N LEU A 331 8.47 1.43 -0.68
CA LEU A 331 7.99 0.08 -1.02
C LEU A 331 9.10 -0.81 -1.56
N PHE A 332 9.85 -0.33 -2.56
CA PHE A 332 10.96 -1.09 -3.15
C PHE A 332 12.08 -1.33 -2.13
N HIS A 333 12.40 -0.33 -1.30
CA HIS A 333 13.36 -0.51 -0.22
C HIS A 333 12.89 -1.57 0.80
N ALA A 334 11.62 -1.55 1.21
CA ALA A 334 11.07 -2.52 2.14
C ALA A 334 11.13 -3.96 1.57
N ILE A 335 10.77 -4.14 0.30
CA ILE A 335 10.82 -5.45 -0.38
C ILE A 335 12.25 -5.93 -0.56
N TRP A 336 13.20 -5.03 -0.79
CA TRP A 336 14.62 -5.36 -0.81
C TRP A 336 15.23 -5.57 0.58
N GLY A 337 14.45 -5.34 1.64
CA GLY A 337 14.89 -5.40 3.04
C GLY A 337 15.93 -4.35 3.40
N GLN A 338 15.91 -3.22 2.69
CA GLN A 338 16.79 -2.10 2.89
C GLN A 338 16.10 -1.02 3.72
N TYR A 339 16.91 -0.28 4.46
CA TYR A 339 16.51 0.96 5.10
C TYR A 339 16.94 2.11 4.19
N PHE A 340 16.33 3.27 4.38
CA PHE A 340 16.72 4.49 3.69
C PHE A 340 16.77 5.65 4.67
N TYR A 341 17.48 6.71 4.30
CA TYR A 341 17.68 7.85 5.19
C TYR A 341 17.01 9.11 4.64
N PHE A 342 16.01 9.62 5.38
CA PHE A 342 15.51 10.98 5.25
C PHE A 342 15.82 11.74 6.54
N PRO A 343 16.49 12.91 6.47
CA PRO A 343 16.74 13.74 7.63
C PRO A 343 15.44 14.03 8.38
N PHE A 344 15.52 14.17 9.70
CA PHE A 344 14.39 14.37 10.61
C PHE A 344 13.42 13.18 10.71
N LEU A 345 12.91 12.63 9.61
CA LEU A 345 11.97 11.50 9.63
C LEU A 345 12.61 10.25 10.24
N VAL A 346 13.83 9.94 9.81
CA VAL A 346 14.53 8.74 10.30
C VAL A 346 15.00 8.93 11.73
N GLU A 347 15.45 10.12 12.12
CA GLU A 347 15.82 10.39 13.52
C GLU A 347 14.63 10.20 14.48
N ASN A 348 13.44 10.68 14.11
CA ASN A 348 12.21 10.45 14.88
C ASN A 348 11.80 8.97 14.88
N THR A 349 11.93 8.29 13.74
CA THR A 349 11.67 6.85 13.60
C THR A 349 12.55 6.05 14.56
N GLU A 350 13.85 6.31 14.56
CA GLU A 350 14.86 5.66 15.40
C GLU A 350 14.66 5.94 16.89
N LEU A 351 14.27 7.18 17.24
CA LEU A 351 13.96 7.54 18.62
C LEU A 351 12.81 6.69 19.19
N HIS A 352 11.83 6.35 18.36
CA HIS A 352 10.68 5.56 18.76
C HIS A 352 10.96 4.05 18.83
N ILE A 353 11.68 3.49 17.86
CA ILE A 353 11.90 2.04 17.81
C ILE A 353 13.13 1.57 18.62
N GLY A 354 14.06 2.47 18.91
CA GLY A 354 15.35 2.18 19.53
C GLY A 354 16.39 1.62 18.56
N PRO A 355 17.64 1.39 18.99
CA PRO A 355 18.71 0.93 18.10
C PRO A 355 18.51 -0.52 17.64
N ARG A 356 19.07 -0.82 16.45
CA ARG A 356 19.07 -2.17 15.87
C ARG A 356 19.94 -3.13 16.71
N PRO A 357 19.52 -4.40 16.92
CA PRO A 357 20.33 -5.35 17.66
C PRO A 357 21.54 -5.79 16.81
N LYS A 358 22.76 -5.55 17.30
CA LYS A 358 24.02 -5.86 16.60
C LYS A 358 24.24 -7.35 16.32
N ASN A 359 23.74 -8.22 17.22
CA ASN A 359 24.03 -9.66 17.20
C ASN A 359 23.00 -10.49 16.42
N SER A 360 22.02 -9.86 15.76
CA SER A 360 20.96 -10.58 15.04
C SER A 360 21.33 -10.75 13.57
N ILE A 361 21.38 -12.02 13.12
CA ILE A 361 21.57 -12.39 11.70
C ILE A 361 20.45 -11.78 10.84
N TYR A 362 19.23 -11.69 11.39
CA TYR A 362 18.07 -11.11 10.71
C TYR A 362 18.10 -9.59 10.66
N SER A 363 18.80 -8.95 11.60
CA SER A 363 18.92 -7.51 11.58
C SER A 363 19.96 -7.14 10.54
N GLY A 364 21.20 -7.67 10.61
CA GLY A 364 22.34 -7.36 9.74
C GLY A 364 23.26 -6.24 10.24
N GLY A 365 23.33 -5.98 11.56
CA GLY A 365 24.26 -5.01 12.18
C GLY A 365 23.62 -3.65 12.53
N ASN A 366 24.38 -2.56 12.51
CA ASN A 366 23.84 -1.19 12.62
C ASN A 366 23.75 -0.53 11.23
N THR A 367 22.97 0.54 11.11
CA THR A 367 22.98 1.40 9.91
C THR A 367 24.07 2.47 10.04
N ALA A 368 24.46 3.08 8.91
CA ALA A 368 25.52 4.10 8.88
C ALA A 368 25.22 5.34 9.74
N TRP A 369 23.93 5.68 9.94
CA TRP A 369 23.51 6.77 10.83
C TRP A 369 23.45 6.34 12.29
N GLN A 370 23.19 5.06 12.59
CA GLN A 370 23.27 4.53 13.95
C GLN A 370 24.72 4.45 14.45
N ASP A 371 25.66 4.04 13.58
CA ASP A 371 27.07 3.91 13.95
C ASP A 371 27.75 5.25 14.24
N LYS A 372 27.33 6.31 13.54
CA LYS A 372 27.90 7.65 13.68
C LYS A 372 27.14 8.52 14.67
N LYS A 373 26.12 7.99 15.35
CA LYS A 373 25.22 8.79 16.18
C LYS A 373 25.97 9.53 17.30
N ASP A 374 26.84 8.82 18.02
CA ASP A 374 27.61 9.39 19.14
C ASP A 374 28.67 10.39 18.63
N GLU A 375 29.33 10.07 17.50
CA GLU A 375 30.24 11.00 16.83
C GLU A 375 29.51 12.26 16.36
N ASN A 376 28.24 12.15 15.95
CA ASN A 376 27.49 13.27 15.39
C ASN A 376 27.13 14.31 16.46
N ILE A 377 26.88 13.85 17.69
CA ILE A 377 26.62 14.71 18.86
C ILE A 377 27.87 15.53 19.21
N GLN A 378 29.06 14.95 19.02
CA GLN A 378 30.34 15.60 19.33
C GLN A 378 30.82 16.55 18.24
N ARG A 379 30.18 16.58 17.06
CA ARG A 379 30.58 17.47 15.96
C ARG A 379 29.99 18.86 16.16
N VAL A 380 30.80 19.88 15.86
CA VAL A 380 30.34 21.28 15.77
C VAL A 380 29.24 21.42 14.71
N PHE A 381 29.34 20.67 13.61
CA PHE A 381 28.30 20.59 12.58
C PHE A 381 27.85 19.13 12.42
N PRO A 382 26.63 18.77 12.84
CA PRO A 382 26.14 17.41 12.69
C PRO A 382 25.99 17.08 11.21
N LYS A 383 26.45 15.89 10.84
CA LYS A 383 26.18 15.28 9.54
C LYS A 383 24.69 15.01 9.43
N LEU A 384 24.03 15.77 8.56
CA LEU A 384 22.59 15.69 8.33
C LEU A 384 22.21 14.65 7.27
N TRP A 385 23.15 14.19 6.43
CA TRP A 385 22.88 13.31 5.30
C TRP A 385 23.86 12.13 5.24
N TYR A 386 23.32 10.90 5.24
CA TYR A 386 24.10 9.66 5.20
C TYR A 386 24.08 8.94 3.84
N GLY A 387 23.42 9.53 2.84
CA GLY A 387 23.11 8.87 1.58
C GLY A 387 21.86 7.99 1.70
N TRP A 388 21.18 7.78 0.57
CA TRP A 388 19.96 6.98 0.51
C TRP A 388 20.15 5.54 1.00
N PHE A 389 21.32 4.94 0.75
CA PHE A 389 21.62 3.54 1.05
C PHE A 389 22.51 3.34 2.29
N GLY A 390 22.84 4.42 3.02
CA GLY A 390 23.68 4.35 4.23
C GLY A 390 24.96 3.53 4.01
N GLY A 391 25.92 4.08 3.27
CA GLY A 391 27.20 3.41 3.04
C GLY A 391 27.86 3.01 4.35
N GLY A 392 28.11 1.71 4.54
CA GLY A 392 28.78 1.17 5.70
C GLY A 392 30.12 1.87 5.96
N THR A 393 30.57 1.85 7.21
CA THR A 393 31.82 2.49 7.66
C THR A 393 33.07 1.85 7.08
N THR A 394 32.97 0.73 6.37
CA THR A 394 34.08 0.15 5.62
C THR A 394 34.08 0.69 4.20
N ASN A 395 35.19 1.36 3.87
CA ASN A 395 35.54 1.95 2.58
C ASN A 395 35.69 0.86 1.50
N THR A 396 34.61 0.16 1.20
CA THR A 396 34.53 -0.77 0.08
C THR A 396 34.16 0.07 -1.13
N LYS A 397 35.07 0.09 -2.11
CA LYS A 397 34.92 0.82 -3.37
C LYS A 397 33.50 0.65 -3.89
N SER A 398 32.70 1.72 -3.82
CA SER A 398 31.31 1.65 -4.24
C SER A 398 31.27 1.34 -5.74
N PHE A 399 30.25 0.61 -6.19
CA PHE A 399 29.99 0.36 -7.60
C PHE A 399 29.91 1.67 -8.43
N LEU A 400 29.65 2.81 -7.77
CA LEU A 400 29.55 4.14 -8.34
C LEU A 400 30.88 4.93 -8.36
N TYR A 401 31.96 4.40 -7.77
CA TYR A 401 33.28 5.03 -7.79
C TYR A 401 33.77 5.41 -9.22
N PRO A 402 33.64 4.56 -10.26
CA PRO A 402 34.01 4.97 -11.61
C PRO A 402 33.19 6.16 -12.11
N PHE A 403 31.87 6.19 -11.83
CA PHE A 403 30.99 7.29 -12.23
C PHE A 403 31.32 8.61 -11.50
N GLN A 404 31.60 8.54 -10.19
CA GLN A 404 32.03 9.69 -9.41
C GLN A 404 33.36 10.26 -9.91
N THR A 405 34.28 9.40 -10.33
CA THR A 405 35.59 9.80 -10.86
C THR A 405 35.44 10.50 -12.21
N VAL A 406 34.55 10.01 -13.08
CA VAL A 406 34.22 10.67 -14.36
C VAL A 406 33.63 12.07 -14.12
N ILE A 407 32.65 12.19 -13.23
CA ILE A 407 32.01 13.48 -12.92
C ILE A 407 33.02 14.47 -12.31
N THR A 408 33.85 14.03 -11.36
CA THR A 408 34.88 14.90 -10.78
C THR A 408 35.95 15.33 -11.78
N ASN A 409 36.30 14.46 -12.73
CA ASN A 409 37.21 14.82 -13.81
C ASN A 409 36.59 15.83 -14.79
N ILE A 410 35.31 15.69 -15.12
CA ILE A 410 34.57 16.66 -15.95
C ILE A 410 34.52 18.02 -15.25
N ILE A 411 34.15 18.06 -13.96
CA ILE A 411 34.09 19.30 -13.17
C ILE A 411 35.47 19.96 -13.06
N LYS A 412 36.55 19.18 -12.85
CA LYS A 412 37.92 19.71 -12.86
C LYS A 412 38.31 20.29 -14.21
N LYS A 413 37.92 19.63 -15.30
CA LYS A 413 38.22 20.08 -16.66
C LYS A 413 37.49 21.39 -16.99
N ILE A 414 36.22 21.50 -16.60
CA ILE A 414 35.41 22.72 -16.72
C ILE A 414 36.01 23.84 -15.86
N ARG A 415 36.33 23.58 -14.59
CA ARG A 415 36.94 24.56 -13.69
C ARG A 415 38.30 25.07 -14.20
N ASN A 416 39.08 24.23 -14.87
CA ASN A 416 40.35 24.62 -15.47
C ASN A 416 40.16 25.44 -16.77
N GLN A 417 39.04 25.29 -17.47
CA GLN A 417 38.71 26.15 -18.62
C GLN A 417 38.27 27.56 -18.18
N PHE A 418 37.60 27.68 -17.04
CA PHE A 418 37.23 28.99 -16.45
C PHE A 418 38.35 29.66 -15.63
N ARG A 419 39.54 29.07 -15.59
CA ARG A 419 40.75 29.62 -14.94
C ARG A 419 41.78 30.18 -15.92
N LYS A 420 41.45 30.21 -17.22
CA LYS A 420 42.06 31.10 -18.21
C LYS A 420 41.18 32.32 -18.35
#